data_AF-A0A7C3QT06-F1
#
_entry.id   AF-A0A7C3QT06-F1
#
_cell.length_a   1.000
_cell.length_b   1.000
_cell.length_c   1.000
_cell.angle_alpha   90.00
_cell.angle_beta   90.00
_cell.angle_gamma   90.00
#
_symmetry.space_group_name_H-M   'P 1'
#
loop_
_entity.id
_entity.type
_entity.pdbx_description
1 polymer ?
#
loop_
_entity_poly.entity_id
_entity_poly.type
_entity_poly.pdbx_seq_one_letter_code
_entity_poly.pdbx_strand_id
1 'polypeptide(L)'
;MPVEEHRREAEGLEINLGLIITSDSILRGVKRDEITPIVERVCEDYRAALKGRRVVPNKEGEIRKAFEDLLGSCNVIVVTGGT
;
A
#
# COMPACT_ATOMS: atom_id res chain seq x y z
N MET A 1 -15.89 12.69 -21.62
CA MET A 1 -16.99 12.35 -20.71
C MET A 1 -17.06 13.40 -19.60
N PRO A 2 -18.24 13.77 -19.10
CA PRO A 2 -18.40 14.68 -17.95
C PRO A 2 -17.84 14.06 -16.65
N VAL A 3 -17.32 14.89 -15.75
CA VAL A 3 -16.69 14.48 -14.46
C VAL A 3 -17.64 13.68 -13.56
N GLU A 4 -18.93 14.00 -13.60
CA GLU A 4 -20.01 13.31 -12.88
C GLU A 4 -20.14 11.83 -13.29
N GLU A 5 -19.93 11.52 -14.56
CA GLU A 5 -20.04 10.18 -15.13
C GLU A 5 -18.89 9.29 -14.65
N HIS A 6 -17.67 9.83 -14.61
CA HIS A 6 -16.50 9.16 -14.03
C HIS A 6 -16.62 8.90 -12.52
N ARG A 7 -17.25 9.82 -11.76
CA ARG A 7 -17.49 9.62 -10.33
C ARG A 7 -18.44 8.45 -10.07
N ARG A 8 -19.52 8.34 -10.84
CA ARG A 8 -20.49 7.24 -10.73
C ARG A 8 -19.89 5.88 -11.10
N GLU A 9 -19.04 5.82 -12.12
CA GLU A 9 -18.33 4.58 -12.47
C GLU A 9 -17.33 4.17 -11.37
N ALA A 10 -16.63 5.14 -10.77
CA ALA A 10 -15.70 4.91 -9.68
C ALA A 10 -16.37 4.48 -8.37
N GLU A 11 -17.64 4.87 -8.13
CA GLU A 11 -18.41 4.47 -6.94
C GLU A 11 -18.55 2.94 -6.81
N GLY A 12 -18.44 2.18 -7.91
CA GLY A 12 -18.54 0.71 -7.91
C GLY A 12 -17.22 -0.05 -7.76
N LEU A 13 -16.06 0.63 -7.76
CA LEU A 13 -14.76 -0.03 -7.73
C LEU A 13 -14.20 -0.14 -6.31
N GLU A 14 -14.01 -1.37 -5.83
CA GLU A 14 -13.14 -1.65 -4.66
C GLU A 14 -11.68 -1.49 -5.09
N ILE A 15 -10.94 -0.58 -4.44
CA ILE A 15 -9.51 -0.38 -4.72
C ILE A 15 -8.69 -1.40 -3.94
N ASN A 16 -7.96 -2.26 -4.65
CA ASN A 16 -7.04 -3.18 -4.01
C ASN A 16 -5.70 -2.48 -3.77
N LEU A 17 -5.33 -2.30 -2.50
CA LEU A 17 -4.12 -1.58 -2.10
C LEU A 17 -3.05 -2.55 -1.58
N GLY A 18 -1.81 -2.31 -1.98
CA GLY A 18 -0.61 -2.93 -1.44
C GLY A 18 0.23 -1.89 -0.69
N LEU A 19 0.84 -2.29 0.43
CA LEU A 19 1.71 -1.41 1.23
C LEU A 19 3.12 -1.99 1.34
N ILE A 20 4.12 -1.22 0.95
CA ILE A 20 5.53 -1.53 1.15
C ILE A 20 6.16 -0.44 2.02
N ILE A 21 6.68 -0.83 3.17
CA ILE A 21 7.38 0.06 4.09
C ILE A 21 8.87 -0.28 4.04
N THR A 22 9.71 0.66 3.63
CA THR A 22 11.17 0.48 3.67
C THR A 22 11.69 1.01 5.01
N SER A 23 12.16 0.13 5.90
CA SER A 23 12.69 0.54 7.20
C SER A 23 13.48 -0.57 7.89
N ASP A 24 14.80 -0.41 7.92
CA ASP A 24 15.69 -1.24 8.74
C ASP A 24 15.34 -1.17 10.22
N SER A 25 14.92 0.00 10.71
CA SER A 25 14.62 0.21 12.13
C SER A 25 13.35 -0.53 12.58
N ILE A 26 12.35 -0.64 11.71
CA ILE A 26 11.15 -1.45 11.99
C ILE A 26 11.52 -2.94 11.96
N LEU A 27 12.30 -3.38 10.96
CA LEU A 27 12.74 -4.78 10.87
C LEU A 27 13.60 -5.22 12.06
N ARG A 28 14.45 -4.33 12.58
CA ARG A 28 15.26 -4.58 13.77
C ARG A 28 14.47 -4.45 15.08
N GLY A 29 13.17 -4.11 15.02
CA GLY A 29 12.32 -3.91 16.20
C GLY A 29 12.63 -2.64 17.01
N VAL A 30 13.45 -1.73 16.48
CA VAL A 30 13.82 -0.47 17.13
C VAL A 30 12.66 0.53 17.07
N LYS A 31 11.91 0.52 15.96
CA LYS A 31 10.69 1.31 15.78
C LYS A 31 9.49 0.39 15.56
N ARG A 32 8.32 0.85 15.97
CA ARG A 32 7.05 0.20 15.64
C ARG A 32 6.58 0.64 14.26
N ASP A 33 5.82 -0.23 13.60
CA ASP A 33 5.12 0.10 12.38
C ASP A 33 3.86 0.91 12.71
N GLU A 34 3.95 2.23 12.57
CA GLU A 34 2.83 3.16 12.75
C GLU A 34 2.12 3.48 11.43
N ILE A 35 2.69 3.07 10.30
CA ILE A 35 2.18 3.36 8.96
C ILE A 35 1.03 2.41 8.62
N THR A 36 1.19 1.12 8.91
CA THR A 36 0.16 0.13 8.62
C THR A 36 -1.19 0.50 9.24
N PRO A 37 -1.28 0.86 10.54
CA PRO A 37 -2.55 1.29 11.11
C PRO A 37 -3.16 2.54 10.47
N ILE A 38 -2.34 3.44 9.90
CA ILE A 38 -2.83 4.62 9.18
C ILE A 38 -3.46 4.17 7.85
N VAL A 39 -2.78 3.29 7.13
CA VAL A 39 -3.27 2.78 5.84
C VAL A 39 -4.52 1.91 6.03
N GLU A 40 -4.58 1.10 7.08
CA GLU A 40 -5.79 0.33 7.43
C GLU A 40 -6.99 1.24 7.66
N ARG A 41 -6.82 2.35 8.41
CA ARG A 41 -7.90 3.36 8.57
C ARG A 41 -8.31 4.00 7.24
N VAL A 42 -7.36 4.30 6.36
CA VAL A 42 -7.69 4.79 5.01
C VAL A 42 -8.44 3.73 4.21
N CYS A 43 -8.11 2.45 4.34
CA CYS A 43 -8.89 1.39 3.70
C CYS A 43 -10.28 1.22 4.31
N GLU A 44 -10.49 1.57 5.59
CA GLU A 44 -11.82 1.54 6.22
C GLU A 44 -12.68 2.76 5.81
N ASP A 45 -12.07 3.95 5.76
CA ASP A 45 -12.76 5.21 5.42
C ASP A 45 -13.15 5.29 3.94
N TYR A 46 -12.44 4.55 3.08
CA TYR A 46 -12.65 4.51 1.64
C TYR A 46 -13.04 3.08 1.20
N ARG A 47 -13.67 2.90 0.03
CA ARG A 47 -13.96 1.56 -0.51
C ARG A 47 -12.68 0.88 -1.04
N ALA A 48 -11.73 0.58 -0.15
CA ALA A 48 -10.45 0.00 -0.48
C ALA A 48 -10.14 -1.19 0.43
N ALA A 49 -9.35 -2.13 -0.08
CA ALA A 49 -8.95 -3.32 0.65
C ALA A 49 -7.43 -3.45 0.62
N LEU A 50 -6.79 -3.49 1.79
CA LEU A 50 -5.36 -3.79 1.91
C LEU A 50 -5.13 -5.28 1.62
N LYS A 51 -4.74 -5.62 0.39
CA LYS A 51 -4.52 -7.02 -0.04
C LYS A 51 -3.17 -7.57 0.40
N GLY A 52 -2.21 -6.70 0.70
CA GLY A 52 -0.90 -7.12 1.17
C GLY A 52 -0.07 -6.01 1.76
N ARG A 53 0.78 -6.40 2.71
CA ARG A 53 1.74 -5.53 3.39
C ARG A 53 3.10 -6.21 3.46
N ARG A 54 4.16 -5.43 3.24
CA ARG A 54 5.56 -5.84 3.41
C ARG A 54 6.35 -4.75 4.11
N VAL A 55 7.16 -5.14 5.09
CA VAL A 55 8.23 -4.28 5.62
C VAL A 55 9.54 -4.85 5.10
N VAL A 56 10.34 -4.03 4.41
CA VAL A 56 11.58 -4.46 3.75
C VAL A 56 12.76 -3.58 4.13
N PRO A 57 14.01 -4.08 4.01
CA PRO A 57 15.20 -3.26 4.13
C PRO A 57 15.23 -2.17 3.06
N ASN A 58 16.01 -1.10 3.29
CA ASN A 58 16.24 -0.09 2.26
C ASN A 58 17.26 -0.60 1.21
N LYS A 59 16.86 -1.59 0.43
CA LYS A 59 17.67 -2.25 -0.61
C LYS A 59 16.82 -2.47 -1.85
N GLU A 60 17.32 -2.04 -3.01
CA GLU A 60 16.58 -2.10 -4.28
C GLU A 60 15.99 -3.49 -4.56
N GLY A 61 16.79 -4.56 -4.42
CA GLY A 61 16.34 -5.93 -4.68
C GLY A 61 15.19 -6.39 -3.79
N GLU A 62 15.19 -6.00 -2.51
CA GLU A 62 14.13 -6.35 -1.56
C GLU A 62 12.85 -5.57 -1.85
N ILE A 63 12.99 -4.30 -2.23
CA ILE A 63 11.85 -3.44 -2.64
C ILE A 63 11.22 -4.00 -3.91
N ARG A 64 12.05 -4.35 -4.91
CA ARG A 64 11.60 -4.93 -6.19
C ARG A 64 10.83 -6.23 -5.96
N LYS A 65 11.36 -7.14 -5.15
CA LYS A 65 10.69 -8.41 -4.82
C LYS A 65 9.35 -8.19 -4.13
N ALA A 66 9.29 -7.29 -3.13
CA ALA A 66 8.04 -6.98 -2.45
C ALA A 66 7.00 -6.33 -3.37
N PHE A 67 7.45 -5.55 -4.36
CA PHE A 67 6.59 -4.98 -5.39
C PHE A 67 6.02 -6.07 -6.32
N GLU A 68 6.88 -6.96 -6.81
CA GLU A 68 6.49 -8.10 -7.67
C GLU A 68 5.46 -9.01 -7.00
N ASP A 69 5.63 -9.30 -5.70
CA ASP A 69 4.69 -10.09 -4.90
C ASP A 69 3.27 -9.49 -4.85
N LEU A 70 3.13 -8.16 -5.01
CA LEU A 70 1.87 -7.44 -4.88
C LEU A 70 1.22 -7.09 -6.23
N LEU A 71 1.98 -7.12 -7.32
CA LEU A 71 1.51 -6.73 -8.67
C LEU A 71 0.25 -7.48 -9.13
N GLY A 72 0.13 -8.76 -8.81
CA GLY A 72 -1.01 -9.59 -9.26
C GLY A 72 -2.31 -9.37 -8.49
N SER A 73 -2.27 -8.69 -7.34
CA SER A 73 -3.42 -8.57 -6.43
C SER A 73 -3.81 -7.13 -6.09
N CYS A 74 -3.00 -6.15 -6.46
CA CYS A 74 -3.20 -4.75 -6.09
C CYS A 74 -3.37 -3.86 -7.34
N ASN A 75 -4.29 -2.89 -7.27
CA ASN A 75 -4.43 -1.81 -8.26
C ASN A 75 -3.48 -0.65 -7.96
N VAL A 76 -3.20 -0.42 -6.68
CA VAL A 76 -2.32 0.64 -6.19
C VAL A 76 -1.34 0.03 -5.20
N ILE A 77 -0.05 0.32 -5.35
CA ILE A 77 0.98 -0.06 -4.39
C ILE A 77 1.59 1.22 -3.83
N VAL A 78 1.45 1.43 -2.53
CA VAL A 78 2.04 2.56 -1.81
C VAL A 78 3.39 2.10 -1.24
N VAL A 79 4.45 2.81 -1.61
CA VAL A 79 5.79 2.60 -1.07
C VAL A 79 6.16 3.80 -0.21
N THR A 80 6.61 3.57 1.02
CA THR A 80 6.96 4.64 1.96
C THR A 80 8.19 4.28 2.81
N GLY A 81 8.93 5.31 3.24
CA GLY A 81 10.24 5.18 3.86
C GLY A 81 11.37 5.20 2.83
N GLY A 82 12.58 5.61 3.26
CA GLY A 82 13.79 5.56 2.45
C GLY A 82 13.89 6.54 1.28
N THR A 83 12.91 7.45 1.13
CA THR A 83 12.90 8.57 0.18
C THR A 83 13.92 9.64 0.52
#